data_AF-A0A6G2BEB1-F1
#
_entry.id   AF-A0A6G2BEB1-F1
#
_cell.length_a   1.000
_cell.length_b   1.000
_cell.length_c   1.000
_cell.angle_alpha   90.00
_cell.angle_beta   90.00
_cell.angle_gamma   90.00
#
_symmetry.space_group_name_H-M   'P 1'
#
loop_
_entity.id
_entity.type
_entity.pdbx_description
1 polymer ?
#
loop_
_entity_poly.entity_id
_entity_poly.type
_entity_poly.pdbx_seq_one_letter_code
_entity_poly.pdbx_strand_id
1 'polypeptide(L)'
;MPAPRHPRITARTRAFHDTRPLQITHTPHSYDDARDIDWIAVERAAQGTYDPTALNLAEKREAVLLMDRNGYTACDISERLSVYRRQIARWRSDSTAINYSHVERATQGTYDPTALNPAEKREAVLLMLDHHHTEREISEQLDVHPWEIRLWKRQQNPDHGTTPKPQLQKAA
;
A
#
# COMPACT_ATOMS: atom_id res chain seq x y z
N MET A 1 -11.60 36.06 74.39
CA MET A 1 -10.35 35.44 73.90
C MET A 1 -10.64 34.75 72.57
N PRO A 2 -10.02 35.16 71.46
CA PRO A 2 -10.29 34.59 70.13
C PRO A 2 -9.52 33.28 69.90
N ALA A 3 -10.23 32.28 69.38
CA ALA A 3 -9.72 30.98 68.96
C ALA A 3 -9.29 30.98 67.46
N PRO A 4 -8.43 30.05 67.02
CA PRO A 4 -7.63 30.19 65.81
C PRO A 4 -8.40 29.90 64.51
N ARG A 5 -8.04 30.64 63.46
CA ARG A 5 -8.56 30.53 62.09
C ARG A 5 -7.96 29.31 61.39
N HIS A 6 -8.78 28.32 61.07
CA HIS A 6 -8.43 27.29 60.09
C HIS A 6 -8.75 27.80 58.67
N PRO A 7 -7.82 27.70 57.70
CA PRO A 7 -8.15 27.97 56.30
C PRO A 7 -8.97 26.82 55.71
N ARG A 8 -10.15 27.15 55.17
CA ARG A 8 -10.98 26.30 54.31
C ARG A 8 -10.19 25.92 53.06
N ILE A 9 -9.83 24.64 52.95
CA ILE A 9 -9.34 24.06 51.69
C ILE A 9 -10.57 23.76 50.83
N THR A 10 -10.93 24.70 49.95
CA THR A 10 -11.88 24.46 48.86
C THR A 10 -11.21 23.61 47.79
N ALA A 11 -11.81 22.44 47.52
CA ALA A 11 -11.47 21.56 46.41
C ALA A 11 -11.50 22.36 45.09
N ARG A 12 -10.32 22.50 44.46
CA ARG A 12 -10.20 23.08 43.13
C ARG A 12 -10.33 21.95 42.12
N THR A 13 -11.55 21.66 41.72
CA THR A 13 -11.87 20.84 40.56
C THR A 13 -11.17 21.47 39.35
N ARG A 14 -10.09 20.86 38.86
CA ARG A 14 -9.48 21.23 37.58
C ARG A 14 -10.48 20.89 36.49
N ALA A 15 -11.14 21.91 35.97
CA ALA A 15 -11.90 21.83 34.74
C ALA A 15 -10.96 21.38 33.62
N PHE A 16 -11.10 20.11 33.22
CA PHE A 16 -10.76 19.64 31.90
C PHE A 16 -11.67 20.37 30.91
N HIS A 17 -11.19 21.40 30.21
CA HIS A 17 -11.69 21.83 28.91
C HIS A 17 -10.75 22.90 28.36
N ASP A 18 -9.77 22.52 27.53
CA ASP A 18 -9.43 23.31 26.35
C ASP A 18 -8.66 22.46 25.32
N THR A 19 -9.22 21.33 24.91
CA THR A 19 -8.90 20.78 23.59
C THR A 19 -9.82 21.48 22.60
N ARG A 20 -9.42 22.68 22.18
CA ARG A 20 -9.95 23.25 20.92
C ARG A 20 -9.79 22.16 19.85
N PRO A 21 -10.86 21.73 19.16
CA PRO A 21 -10.67 20.94 17.96
C PRO A 21 -9.83 21.83 17.03
N LEU A 22 -8.66 21.32 16.63
CA LEU A 22 -7.85 21.98 15.61
C LEU A 22 -8.79 22.15 14.41
N GLN A 23 -9.17 23.40 14.12
CA GLN A 23 -9.79 23.74 12.86
C GLN A 23 -8.71 23.48 11.82
N ILE A 24 -8.73 22.28 11.25
CA ILE A 24 -7.94 21.97 10.07
C ILE A 24 -8.56 22.82 8.98
N THR A 25 -7.90 23.93 8.66
CA THR A 25 -8.25 24.76 7.53
C THR A 25 -8.14 23.86 6.30
N HIS A 26 -9.30 23.47 5.74
CA HIS A 26 -9.35 22.82 4.44
C HIS A 26 -8.83 23.84 3.43
N THR A 27 -7.57 23.71 3.03
CA THR A 27 -7.02 24.47 1.92
C THR A 27 -7.84 24.07 0.68
N PRO A 28 -8.42 25.01 -0.07
CA PRO A 28 -9.07 24.67 -1.33
C PRO A 28 -8.00 24.19 -2.31
N HIS A 29 -7.91 22.87 -2.48
CA HIS A 29 -6.94 22.20 -3.32
C HIS A 29 -7.31 22.32 -4.80
N SER A 30 -6.29 22.42 -5.65
CA SER A 30 -6.42 22.48 -7.11
C SER A 30 -6.81 21.10 -7.64
N TYR A 31 -7.96 21.00 -8.32
CA TYR A 31 -8.64 19.74 -8.64
C TYR A 31 -7.92 18.80 -9.64
N ASP A 32 -6.78 19.19 -10.23
CA ASP A 32 -6.20 18.50 -11.40
C ASP A 32 -4.73 18.05 -11.28
N ASP A 33 -4.03 18.33 -10.18
CA ASP A 33 -2.61 17.96 -10.06
C ASP A 33 -2.46 16.66 -9.27
N ALA A 34 -1.93 15.60 -9.91
CA ALA A 34 -1.60 14.33 -9.26
C ALA A 34 -0.56 14.45 -8.13
N ARG A 35 -0.10 15.67 -7.83
CA ARG A 35 0.84 16.04 -6.78
C ARG A 35 0.18 16.59 -5.51
N ASP A 36 -1.11 16.92 -5.55
CA ASP A 36 -1.86 17.44 -4.39
C ASP A 36 -2.84 16.37 -3.91
N ILE A 37 -2.28 15.33 -3.29
CA ILE A 37 -3.05 14.26 -2.63
C ILE A 37 -3.17 14.63 -1.15
N ASP A 38 -4.39 14.93 -0.69
CA ASP A 38 -4.66 15.00 0.74
C ASP A 38 -4.75 13.59 1.33
N TRP A 39 -3.62 13.12 1.86
CA TRP A 39 -3.54 11.80 2.49
C TRP A 39 -4.48 11.64 3.70
N ILE A 40 -4.83 12.72 4.39
CA ILE A 40 -5.80 12.67 5.50
C ILE A 40 -7.21 12.42 4.94
N ALA A 41 -7.58 13.08 3.85
CA ALA A 41 -8.84 12.81 3.16
C ALA A 41 -8.89 11.36 2.64
N VAL A 42 -7.81 10.86 2.05
CA VAL A 42 -7.67 9.47 1.60
C VAL A 42 -7.91 8.47 2.73
N GLU A 43 -7.23 8.64 3.88
CA GLU A 43 -7.38 7.76 5.03
C GLU A 43 -8.80 7.79 5.61
N ARG A 44 -9.38 8.98 5.78
CA ARG A 44 -10.74 9.12 6.31
C ARG A 44 -11.78 8.52 5.37
N ALA A 45 -11.58 8.67 4.06
CA ALA A 45 -12.43 8.05 3.04
C ALA A 45 -12.34 6.52 3.06
N ALA A 46 -11.13 5.97 3.20
CA ALA A 46 -10.93 4.54 3.34
C ALA A 46 -11.60 3.98 4.62
N GLN A 47 -11.60 4.76 5.71
CA GLN A 47 -12.29 4.43 6.96
C GLN A 47 -13.82 4.67 6.91
N GLY A 48 -14.35 5.27 5.84
CA GLY A 48 -15.78 5.57 5.68
C GLY A 48 -16.28 6.76 6.49
N THR A 49 -15.38 7.65 6.93
CA THR A 49 -15.70 8.83 7.74
C THR A 49 -15.62 10.15 6.96
N TYR A 50 -15.37 10.07 5.66
CA TYR A 50 -15.24 11.22 4.76
C TYR A 50 -16.19 11.08 3.57
N ASP A 51 -16.68 12.21 3.08
CA ASP A 51 -17.55 12.22 1.90
C ASP A 51 -16.75 11.83 0.65
N PRO A 52 -17.08 10.70 -0.01
CA PRO A 52 -16.37 10.26 -1.20
C PRO A 52 -16.51 11.20 -2.40
N THR A 53 -17.52 12.09 -2.41
CA THR A 53 -17.71 13.07 -3.48
C THR A 53 -16.71 14.23 -3.41
N ALA A 54 -16.12 14.46 -2.24
CA ALA A 54 -15.13 15.51 -2.01
C ALA A 54 -13.70 15.12 -2.42
N LEU A 55 -13.43 13.84 -2.70
CA LEU A 55 -12.12 13.41 -3.20
C LEU A 55 -11.98 13.69 -4.69
N ASN A 56 -10.80 14.16 -5.08
CA ASN A 56 -10.38 14.20 -6.47
C ASN A 56 -10.04 12.78 -6.99
N LEU A 57 -9.76 12.65 -8.30
CA LEU A 57 -9.53 11.35 -8.92
C LEU A 57 -8.26 10.65 -8.42
N ALA A 58 -7.21 11.42 -8.12
CA ALA A 58 -5.95 10.89 -7.60
C ALA A 58 -6.12 10.36 -6.16
N GLU A 59 -6.80 11.12 -5.31
CA GLU A 59 -7.14 10.71 -3.94
C GLU A 59 -8.07 9.48 -3.94
N LYS A 60 -9.05 9.43 -4.85
CA LYS A 60 -9.88 8.22 -5.03
C LYS A 60 -9.05 7.01 -5.42
N ARG A 61 -8.09 7.17 -6.33
CA ARG A 61 -7.16 6.10 -6.69
C ARG A 61 -6.37 5.63 -5.47
N GLU A 62 -5.78 6.54 -4.71
CA GLU A 62 -5.00 6.17 -3.52
C GLU A 62 -5.87 5.54 -2.42
N ALA A 63 -7.09 6.04 -2.21
CA ALA A 63 -8.05 5.45 -1.26
C ALA A 63 -8.47 4.04 -1.70
N VAL A 64 -8.69 3.81 -3.00
CA VAL A 64 -8.94 2.48 -3.55
C VAL A 64 -7.76 1.55 -3.25
N LEU A 65 -6.52 1.97 -3.52
CA LEU A 65 -5.33 1.15 -3.27
C LEU A 65 -5.11 0.88 -1.78
N LEU A 66 -5.38 1.85 -0.92
CA LEU A 66 -5.29 1.68 0.53
C LEU A 66 -6.34 0.68 1.04
N MET A 67 -7.59 0.79 0.61
CA MET A 67 -8.65 -0.16 0.97
C MET A 67 -8.35 -1.56 0.42
N ASP A 68 -7.81 -1.65 -0.79
CA ASP A 68 -7.39 -2.92 -1.39
C ASP A 68 -6.30 -3.60 -0.57
N ARG A 69 -5.28 -2.84 -0.12
CA ARG A 69 -4.23 -3.34 0.79
C ARG A 69 -4.78 -3.84 2.12
N ASN A 70 -5.88 -3.23 2.59
CA ASN A 70 -6.58 -3.62 3.80
C ASN A 70 -7.58 -4.78 3.60
N GLY A 71 -7.61 -5.40 2.41
CA GLY A 71 -8.41 -6.60 2.13
C GLY A 71 -9.89 -6.33 1.83
N TYR A 72 -10.27 -5.09 1.52
CA TYR A 72 -11.65 -4.78 1.14
C TYR A 72 -12.00 -5.34 -0.24
N THR A 73 -13.23 -5.81 -0.41
CA THR A 73 -13.68 -6.31 -1.72
C THR A 73 -13.93 -5.16 -2.69
N ALA A 74 -13.94 -5.44 -4.00
CA ALA A 74 -14.31 -4.44 -5.00
C ALA A 74 -15.76 -3.92 -4.83
N CYS A 75 -16.62 -4.68 -4.16
CA CYS A 75 -17.97 -4.24 -3.80
C CYS A 75 -17.90 -3.15 -2.73
N ASP A 76 -17.21 -3.44 -1.62
CA ASP A 76 -17.09 -2.52 -0.49
C ASP A 76 -16.42 -1.21 -0.90
N ILE A 77 -15.38 -1.30 -1.71
CA ILE A 77 -14.67 -0.13 -2.26
C ILE A 77 -15.59 0.69 -3.17
N SER A 78 -16.35 0.02 -4.06
CA SER A 78 -17.26 0.68 -4.99
C SER A 78 -18.37 1.44 -4.26
N GLU A 79 -18.94 0.83 -3.22
CA GLU A 79 -19.99 1.44 -2.40
C GLU A 79 -19.44 2.60 -1.57
N ARG A 80 -18.28 2.41 -0.94
CA ARG A 80 -17.68 3.43 -0.06
C ARG A 80 -17.17 4.64 -0.82
N LEU A 81 -16.51 4.44 -1.97
CA LEU A 81 -15.86 5.52 -2.71
C LEU A 81 -16.68 6.03 -3.91
N SER A 82 -17.85 5.42 -4.16
CA SER A 82 -18.67 5.73 -5.35
C SER A 82 -17.87 5.64 -6.65
N VAL A 83 -17.00 4.63 -6.76
CA VAL A 83 -16.15 4.38 -7.93
C VAL A 83 -16.62 3.10 -8.63
N TYR A 84 -16.72 3.13 -9.96
CA TYR A 84 -17.09 1.95 -10.73
C TYR A 84 -16.06 0.81 -10.57
N ARG A 85 -16.54 -0.42 -10.39
CA ARG A 85 -15.69 -1.62 -10.30
C ARG A 85 -14.68 -1.79 -11.45
N ARG A 86 -15.06 -1.40 -12.68
CA ARG A 86 -14.14 -1.41 -13.83
C ARG A 86 -12.92 -0.50 -13.62
N GLN A 87 -13.12 0.63 -12.95
CA GLN A 87 -12.09 1.61 -12.67
C GLN A 87 -11.17 1.11 -11.54
N ILE A 88 -11.76 0.47 -10.52
CA ILE A 88 -11.02 -0.21 -9.45
C ILE A 88 -10.11 -1.28 -10.03
N ALA A 89 -10.63 -2.15 -10.91
CA ALA A 89 -9.83 -3.18 -11.56
C ALA A 89 -8.65 -2.60 -12.36
N ARG A 90 -8.90 -1.52 -13.12
CA ARG A 90 -7.84 -0.79 -13.82
C ARG A 90 -6.80 -0.21 -12.88
N TRP A 91 -7.21 0.41 -11.78
CA TRP A 91 -6.25 0.99 -10.84
C TRP A 91 -5.43 -0.06 -10.09
N ARG A 92 -6.01 -1.22 -9.80
CA ARG A 92 -5.28 -2.38 -9.26
C ARG A 92 -4.22 -2.87 -10.26
N SER A 93 -4.59 -3.02 -11.54
CA SER A 93 -3.63 -3.45 -12.57
C SER A 93 -2.54 -2.42 -12.84
N ASP A 94 -2.88 -1.12 -12.73
CA ASP A 94 -1.95 -0.01 -12.93
C ASP A 94 -1.10 0.26 -11.66
N SER A 95 -1.42 -0.35 -10.52
CA SER A 95 -0.64 -0.16 -9.29
C SER A 95 0.58 -1.06 -9.32
N THR A 96 1.76 -0.43 -9.34
CA THR A 96 3.04 -1.08 -9.02
C THR A 96 3.20 -1.30 -7.51
N ALA A 97 2.21 -0.90 -6.71
CA ALA A 97 2.25 -1.03 -5.27
C ALA A 97 2.00 -2.48 -4.87
N ILE A 98 3.05 -3.10 -4.35
CA ILE A 98 3.03 -4.47 -3.86
C ILE A 98 2.23 -4.52 -2.55
N ASN A 99 1.16 -5.32 -2.49
CA ASN A 99 0.59 -5.71 -1.20
C ASN A 99 1.41 -6.88 -0.63
N TYR A 100 2.33 -6.59 0.28
CA TYR A 100 3.19 -7.61 0.89
C TYR A 100 2.41 -8.69 1.65
N SER A 101 1.19 -8.41 2.14
CA SER A 101 0.36 -9.45 2.78
C SER A 101 -0.17 -10.47 1.76
N HIS A 102 -0.50 -10.05 0.54
CA HIS A 102 -0.86 -10.96 -0.55
C HIS A 102 0.34 -11.80 -0.96
N VAL A 103 1.50 -11.16 -1.09
CA VAL A 103 2.77 -11.82 -1.40
C VAL A 103 3.10 -12.89 -0.35
N GLU A 104 3.07 -12.56 0.95
CA GLU A 104 3.33 -13.52 2.03
C GLU A 104 2.35 -14.70 1.99
N ARG A 105 1.04 -14.43 1.91
CA ARG A 105 0.03 -15.49 1.86
C ARG A 105 0.16 -16.36 0.61
N ALA A 106 0.55 -15.77 -0.52
CA ALA A 106 0.84 -16.48 -1.76
C ALA A 106 2.08 -17.37 -1.62
N THR A 107 3.16 -16.90 -1.00
CA THR A 107 4.35 -17.73 -0.71
C THR A 107 4.09 -18.86 0.29
N GLN A 108 3.04 -18.74 1.12
CA GLN A 108 2.57 -19.79 2.03
C GLN A 108 1.55 -20.76 1.38
N GLY A 109 1.14 -20.52 0.14
CA GLY A 109 0.18 -21.36 -0.60
C GLY A 109 -1.27 -21.21 -0.12
N THR A 110 -1.59 -20.12 0.59
CA THR A 110 -2.92 -19.87 1.21
C THR A 110 -3.73 -18.79 0.48
N TYR A 111 -3.27 -18.38 -0.70
CA TYR A 111 -3.82 -17.27 -1.46
C TYR A 111 -4.00 -17.65 -2.92
N ASP A 112 -5.07 -17.15 -3.55
CA ASP A 112 -5.37 -17.42 -4.96
C ASP A 112 -4.33 -16.71 -5.87
N PRO A 113 -3.53 -17.46 -6.65
CA PRO A 113 -2.49 -16.87 -7.49
C PRO A 113 -3.04 -15.99 -8.63
N THR A 114 -4.31 -16.16 -9.01
CA THR A 114 -4.95 -15.33 -10.04
C THR A 114 -5.33 -13.95 -9.53
N ALA A 115 -5.38 -13.76 -8.21
CA ALA A 115 -5.65 -12.49 -7.57
C ALA A 115 -4.41 -11.59 -7.38
N LEU A 116 -3.19 -12.12 -7.57
CA LEU A 116 -1.98 -11.30 -7.53
C LEU A 116 -1.83 -10.46 -8.80
N ASN A 117 -1.47 -9.20 -8.62
CA ASN A 117 -1.04 -8.35 -9.73
C ASN A 117 0.39 -8.75 -10.20
N PRO A 118 0.83 -8.32 -11.40
CA PRO A 118 2.15 -8.69 -11.93
C PRO A 118 3.34 -8.26 -11.05
N ALA A 119 3.23 -7.15 -10.32
CA ALA A 119 4.29 -6.70 -9.41
C ALA A 119 4.36 -7.58 -8.15
N GLU A 120 3.22 -7.96 -7.59
CA GLU A 120 3.11 -8.89 -6.47
C GLU A 120 3.59 -10.29 -6.86
N LYS A 121 3.22 -10.78 -8.06
CA LYS A 121 3.73 -12.05 -8.58
C LYS A 121 5.25 -12.04 -8.68
N ARG A 122 5.82 -10.94 -9.19
CA ARG A 122 7.27 -10.77 -9.24
C ARG A 122 7.90 -10.82 -7.85
N GLU A 123 7.40 -10.07 -6.89
CA GLU A 123 7.96 -10.08 -5.52
C GLU A 123 7.80 -11.44 -4.82
N ALA A 124 6.67 -12.11 -4.99
CA ALA A 124 6.45 -13.46 -4.48
C ALA A 124 7.44 -14.47 -5.07
N VAL A 125 7.70 -14.39 -6.38
CA VAL A 125 8.74 -15.21 -7.04
C VAL A 125 10.11 -14.94 -6.42
N LEU A 126 10.46 -13.68 -6.19
CA LEU A 126 11.77 -13.30 -5.65
C LEU A 126 11.96 -13.80 -4.22
N LEU A 127 10.94 -13.66 -3.36
CA LEU A 127 10.96 -14.20 -2.00
C LEU A 127 11.04 -15.73 -1.98
N MET A 128 10.30 -16.41 -2.84
CA MET A 128 10.38 -17.88 -2.93
C MET A 128 11.74 -18.35 -3.44
N LEU A 129 12.38 -17.62 -4.36
CA LEU A 129 13.74 -17.91 -4.81
C LEU A 129 14.77 -17.72 -3.68
N ASP A 130 14.62 -16.69 -2.86
CA ASP A 130 15.47 -16.44 -1.68
C ASP A 130 15.33 -17.57 -0.64
N HIS A 131 14.12 -18.08 -0.46
CA HIS A 131 13.82 -19.25 0.38
C HIS A 131 14.15 -20.61 -0.28
N HIS A 132 14.91 -20.63 -1.38
CA HIS A 132 15.36 -21.83 -2.09
C HIS A 132 14.25 -22.71 -2.69
N HIS A 133 13.07 -22.17 -2.97
CA HIS A 133 12.06 -22.90 -3.75
C HIS A 133 12.52 -23.13 -5.19
N THR A 134 12.09 -24.24 -5.77
CA THR A 134 12.38 -24.60 -7.17
C THR A 134 11.49 -23.84 -8.15
N GLU A 135 11.95 -23.66 -9.40
CA GLU A 135 11.13 -23.01 -10.46
C GLU A 135 9.79 -23.73 -10.68
N ARG A 136 9.75 -25.05 -10.43
CA ARG A 136 8.54 -25.85 -10.53
C ARG A 136 7.54 -25.52 -9.42
N GLU A 137 7.98 -25.50 -8.16
CA GLU A 137 7.13 -25.15 -7.01
C GLU A 137 6.58 -23.73 -7.15
N ILE A 138 7.43 -22.79 -7.56
CA ILE A 138 7.03 -21.41 -7.80
C ILE A 138 5.97 -21.31 -8.91
N SER A 139 6.16 -22.05 -10.00
CA SER A 139 5.21 -22.06 -11.13
C SER A 139 3.86 -22.65 -10.74
N GLU A 140 3.86 -23.79 -10.04
CA GLU A 140 2.65 -24.45 -9.56
C GLU A 140 1.90 -23.57 -8.54
N GLN A 141 2.62 -22.83 -7.70
CA GLN A 141 2.05 -22.04 -6.61
C GLN A 141 1.58 -20.65 -7.01
N LEU A 142 2.26 -19.97 -7.94
CA LEU A 142 1.96 -18.59 -8.34
C LEU A 142 1.28 -18.46 -9.70
N ASP A 143 1.05 -19.58 -10.40
CA ASP A 143 0.55 -19.61 -11.78
C ASP A 143 1.37 -18.65 -12.67
N VAL A 144 2.69 -18.81 -12.59
CA VAL A 144 3.69 -18.04 -13.35
C VAL A 144 4.45 -19.01 -14.24
N HIS A 145 4.67 -18.64 -15.51
CA HIS A 145 5.37 -19.54 -16.41
C HIS A 145 6.88 -19.57 -16.08
N PRO A 146 7.56 -20.73 -16.15
CA PRO A 146 9.00 -20.84 -15.89
C PRO A 146 9.92 -19.87 -16.67
N TRP A 147 9.47 -19.32 -17.81
CA TRP A 147 10.28 -18.34 -18.55
C TRP A 147 10.27 -16.95 -17.89
N GLU A 148 9.17 -16.56 -17.24
CA GLU A 148 9.02 -15.30 -16.50
C GLU A 148 9.90 -15.33 -15.24
N ILE A 149 9.89 -16.45 -14.52
CA ILE A 149 10.75 -16.68 -13.34
C ILE A 149 12.23 -16.47 -13.71
N ARG A 150 12.68 -17.07 -14.82
CA ARG A 150 14.06 -16.91 -15.31
C ARG A 150 14.37 -15.48 -15.76
N LEU A 151 13.40 -14.80 -16.37
CA LEU A 151 13.55 -13.40 -16.77
C LEU A 151 13.73 -12.49 -15.54
N TRP A 152 12.89 -12.64 -14.53
CA TRP A 152 12.96 -11.83 -13.31
C TRP A 152 14.21 -12.12 -12.48
N LYS A 153 14.63 -13.40 -12.41
CA LYS A 153 15.92 -13.79 -11.81
C LYS A 153 17.11 -13.12 -12.50
N ARG A 154 17.09 -13.01 -13.83
CA ARG A 154 18.14 -12.32 -14.60
C ARG A 154 18.14 -10.82 -14.36
N GLN A 155 16.97 -10.20 -14.21
CA GLN A 155 16.85 -8.76 -13.95
C GLN A 155 17.33 -8.35 -12.56
N GLN A 156 17.33 -9.26 -11.58
CA GLN A 156 17.88 -8.99 -10.24
C GLN A 156 19.41 -9.08 -10.15
N ASN A 157 20.07 -9.76 -11.10
CA ASN A 157 21.52 -9.91 -11.14
C ASN A 157 22.07 -9.40 -12.48
N PRO A 158 22.20 -8.06 -12.67
CA PRO A 158 22.73 -7.49 -13.90
C PRO A 158 24.20 -7.87 -14.17
N ASP A 159 24.95 -8.28 -13.13
CA ASP A 159 26.41 -8.50 -13.21
C ASP A 159 26.84 -9.83 -13.85
N HIS A 160 25.92 -10.78 -14.10
CA HIS A 160 26.28 -12.02 -14.80
C HIS A 160 26.14 -11.94 -16.34
N GLY A 161 25.96 -10.72 -16.87
CA GLY A 161 25.88 -10.43 -18.30
C GLY A 161 27.19 -9.98 -18.97
N THR A 162 28.33 -10.00 -18.29
CA THR A 162 29.62 -9.79 -18.97
C THR A 162 30.02 -11.08 -19.68
N THR A 163 29.65 -11.18 -20.95
CA THR A 163 30.38 -11.99 -21.93
C THR A 163 31.88 -11.80 -21.69
N PRO A 164 32.70 -12.87 -21.55
CA PRO A 164 34.13 -12.69 -21.59
C PRO A 164 34.45 -12.09 -22.96
N LYS A 165 34.92 -10.83 -22.97
CA LYS A 165 35.56 -10.24 -24.15
C LYS A 165 36.59 -11.27 -24.64
N PRO A 166 36.59 -11.64 -25.94
CA PRO A 166 37.69 -12.43 -26.46
C PRO A 166 38.96 -11.64 -26.18
N GLN A 167 39.87 -12.23 -25.39
CA GLN A 167 41.23 -11.72 -25.27
C GLN A 167 41.81 -11.75 -26.67
N LEU A 168 41.83 -10.59 -27.33
CA LEU A 168 42.69 -10.38 -28.48
C LEU A 168 44.11 -10.51 -27.95
N GLN A 169 44.70 -11.69 -28.12
CA GLN A 169 46.13 -11.88 -27.99
C GLN A 169 46.78 -10.97 -29.05
N LYS A 170 47.29 -9.82 -28.61
CA LYS A 170 48.31 -9.06 -29.31
C LYS A 170 49.62 -9.25 -28.55
N ALA A 171 50.49 -10.09 -29.09
CA ALA A 171 51.94 -10.03 -28.95
C ALA A 171 52.48 -11.01 -30.02
N ALA A 172 52.95 -10.50 -31.15
CA ALA A 172 54.32 -10.00 -31.40
C ALA A 172 55.21 -11.14 -31.90
#